data_AF-A0A9E5KN82-F1
#
_entry.id   AF-A0A9E5KN82-F1
#
_cell.length_a   1.000
_cell.length_b   1.000
_cell.length_c   1.000
_cell.angle_alpha   90.00
_cell.angle_beta   90.00
_cell.angle_gamma   90.00
#
_symmetry.space_group_name_H-M   'P 1'
#
loop_
_entity.id
_entity.type
_entity.pdbx_description
1 polymer ?
#
loop_
_entity_poly.entity_id
_entity_poly.type
_entity_poly.pdbx_seq_one_letter_code
_entity_poly.pdbx_strand_id
1 'polypeptide(L)'
;MTAPYGKFRAVIEGAFEEACDHSLAAALPLFTRMAGDKNDAAAKDLLTLAERLLPEWPERLSLADALGRFCELCAAWKLPMPETLTAPAGFAAQVQREWPRALLADFIMGFLPETAPAEEPVAAHGGFAPVTLTTRRRAEGAPWTHLVAVHANAGEWPQRRDANPWLNDAQRTALSAKGRFSIGLFTSEQAAGLEKAGMAALFA
;
A
#
# COMPACT_ATOMS: atom_id res chain seq x y z
N MET A 1 18.23 -14.88 -9.32
CA MET A 1 17.55 -14.38 -10.53
C MET A 1 17.83 -12.91 -10.64
N THR A 2 18.40 -12.43 -11.74
CA THR A 2 18.15 -11.07 -12.26
C THR A 2 19.01 -10.88 -13.49
N ALA A 3 18.43 -11.13 -14.66
CA ALA A 3 18.86 -10.40 -15.83
C ALA A 3 18.64 -8.89 -15.56
N PRO A 4 19.50 -7.99 -16.07
CA PRO A 4 19.28 -6.56 -15.93
C PRO A 4 17.91 -6.17 -16.51
N TYR A 5 17.21 -5.23 -15.86
CA TYR A 5 15.84 -4.81 -16.20
C TYR A 5 15.62 -4.54 -17.70
N GLY A 6 16.62 -3.97 -18.38
CA GLY A 6 16.57 -3.73 -19.83
C GLY A 6 16.42 -5.00 -20.69
N LYS A 7 16.93 -6.16 -20.24
CA LYS A 7 16.75 -7.43 -20.95
C LYS A 7 15.33 -7.96 -20.83
N PHE A 8 14.71 -7.85 -19.64
CA PHE A 8 13.30 -8.21 -19.46
C PHE A 8 12.41 -7.39 -20.39
N ARG A 9 12.63 -6.08 -20.43
CA ARG A 9 11.90 -5.17 -21.31
C ARG A 9 12.00 -5.57 -22.78
N ALA A 10 13.21 -5.81 -23.29
CA ALA A 10 13.42 -6.19 -24.69
C ALA A 10 12.73 -7.53 -25.06
N VAL A 11 12.73 -8.50 -24.14
CA VAL A 11 12.04 -9.79 -24.35
C VAL A 11 10.53 -9.61 -24.37
N ILE A 12 9.99 -8.78 -23.47
CA ILE A 12 8.55 -8.48 -23.40
C ILE A 12 8.09 -7.73 -24.66
N GLU A 13 8.76 -6.65 -25.03
CA GLU A 13 8.42 -5.84 -26.20
C GLU A 13 8.46 -6.69 -27.48
N GLY A 14 9.54 -7.48 -27.67
CA GLY A 14 9.66 -8.35 -28.84
C GLY A 14 8.58 -9.44 -28.91
N ALA A 15 8.21 -10.04 -27.77
CA ALA A 15 7.16 -11.06 -27.75
C ALA A 15 5.78 -10.47 -28.07
N PHE A 16 5.43 -9.32 -27.50
CA PHE A 16 4.13 -8.70 -27.78
C PHE A 16 4.03 -8.10 -29.19
N GLU A 17 5.12 -7.51 -29.70
CA GLU A 17 5.18 -7.05 -31.09
C GLU A 17 4.99 -8.21 -32.08
N GLU A 18 5.65 -9.36 -31.84
CA GLU A 18 5.51 -10.53 -32.70
C GLU A 18 4.12 -11.17 -32.60
N ALA A 19 3.53 -11.21 -31.40
CA ALA A 19 2.19 -11.75 -31.19
C ALA A 19 1.08 -10.87 -31.81
N CYS A 20 1.34 -9.58 -32.03
CA CYS A 20 0.34 -8.58 -32.43
C CYS A 20 -0.88 -8.51 -31.48
N ASP A 21 -0.72 -8.97 -30.24
CA ASP A 21 -1.74 -9.02 -29.19
C ASP A 21 -1.02 -8.74 -27.86
N HIS A 22 -1.65 -7.94 -27.00
CA HIS A 22 -1.11 -7.59 -25.67
C HIS A 22 -1.57 -8.58 -24.58
N SER A 23 -2.24 -9.68 -24.94
CA SER A 23 -2.61 -10.73 -24.00
C SER A 23 -1.41 -11.61 -23.62
N LEU A 24 -1.27 -11.88 -22.32
CA LEU A 24 -0.19 -12.74 -21.80
C LEU A 24 -0.29 -14.17 -22.35
N ALA A 25 -1.52 -14.63 -22.62
CA ALA A 25 -1.79 -15.93 -23.23
C ALA A 25 -1.21 -16.02 -24.65
N ALA A 26 -1.32 -14.96 -25.47
CA ALA A 26 -0.75 -14.92 -26.82
C ALA A 26 0.79 -14.84 -26.79
N ALA A 27 1.38 -14.20 -25.78
CA ALA A 27 2.83 -14.10 -25.61
C ALA A 27 3.49 -15.39 -25.05
N LEU A 28 2.74 -16.25 -24.36
CA LEU A 28 3.27 -17.44 -23.70
C LEU A 28 4.07 -18.37 -24.64
N PRO A 29 3.59 -18.75 -25.85
CA PRO A 29 4.35 -19.60 -26.77
C PRO A 29 5.68 -18.98 -27.21
N LEU A 30 5.73 -17.64 -27.30
CA LEU A 30 6.94 -16.91 -27.69
C LEU A 30 7.96 -16.91 -26.56
N PHE A 31 7.54 -16.74 -25.30
CA PHE A 31 8.42 -16.92 -24.15
C PHE A 31 8.98 -18.34 -24.07
N THR A 32 8.15 -19.37 -24.32
CA THR A 32 8.61 -20.77 -24.38
C THR A 32 9.67 -20.97 -25.45
N ARG A 33 9.44 -20.47 -26.67
CA ARG A 33 10.40 -20.55 -27.77
C ARG A 33 11.71 -19.84 -27.44
N MET A 34 11.64 -18.61 -26.94
CA MET A 34 12.82 -17.79 -26.59
C MET A 34 13.63 -18.39 -25.43
N ALA A 35 12.95 -18.98 -24.44
CA ALA A 35 13.58 -19.70 -23.34
C ALA A 35 14.37 -20.94 -23.81
N GLY A 36 13.88 -21.61 -24.86
CA GLY A 36 14.51 -22.79 -25.47
C GLY A 36 15.65 -22.46 -26.44
N ASP A 37 15.40 -21.59 -27.43
CA ASP A 37 16.32 -21.35 -28.55
C ASP A 37 17.60 -20.62 -28.15
N LYS A 38 17.48 -19.65 -27.23
CA LYS A 38 18.59 -18.79 -26.83
C LYS A 38 19.13 -19.10 -25.43
N ASN A 39 18.52 -20.06 -24.74
CA ASN A 39 18.76 -20.31 -23.31
C ASN A 39 18.70 -19.00 -22.49
N ASP A 40 17.82 -18.07 -22.89
CA ASP A 40 17.80 -16.72 -22.33
C ASP A 40 17.18 -16.76 -20.93
N ALA A 41 17.97 -16.39 -19.92
CA ALA A 41 17.54 -16.37 -18.53
C ALA A 41 16.34 -15.44 -18.31
N ALA A 42 16.26 -14.31 -19.02
CA ALA A 42 15.13 -13.39 -18.90
C ALA A 42 13.84 -14.02 -19.44
N ALA A 43 13.93 -14.73 -20.58
CA ALA A 43 12.78 -15.43 -21.15
C ALA A 43 12.30 -16.58 -20.26
N LYS A 44 13.21 -17.31 -19.59
CA LYS A 44 12.85 -18.35 -18.62
C LYS A 44 12.15 -17.82 -17.38
N ASP A 45 12.65 -16.72 -16.84
CA ASP A 45 12.05 -16.05 -15.68
C ASP A 45 10.64 -15.53 -16.06
N LEU A 46 10.49 -14.93 -17.25
CA LEU A 46 9.18 -14.48 -17.77
C LEU A 46 8.23 -15.61 -18.08
N LEU A 47 8.70 -16.73 -18.62
CA LEU A 47 7.90 -17.92 -18.85
C LEU A 47 7.35 -18.45 -17.52
N THR A 48 8.22 -18.59 -16.51
CA THR A 48 7.82 -19.04 -15.16
C THR A 48 6.77 -18.12 -14.55
N LEU A 49 6.90 -16.81 -14.79
CA LEU A 49 5.94 -15.80 -14.35
C LEU A 49 4.61 -15.94 -15.11
N ALA A 50 4.65 -16.09 -16.43
CA ALA A 50 3.47 -16.17 -17.28
C ALA A 50 2.65 -17.45 -17.01
N GLU A 51 3.31 -18.60 -16.87
CA GLU A 51 2.67 -19.88 -16.53
C GLU A 51 1.93 -19.84 -15.18
N ARG A 52 2.40 -19.01 -14.24
CA ARG A 52 1.80 -18.87 -12.91
C ARG A 52 0.68 -17.82 -12.85
N LEU A 53 0.73 -16.81 -13.71
CA LEU A 53 -0.34 -15.80 -13.82
C LEU A 53 -1.52 -16.29 -14.65
N LEU A 54 -1.32 -17.31 -15.49
CA LEU A 54 -2.36 -17.97 -16.25
C LEU A 54 -2.98 -19.14 -15.44
N PRO A 55 -4.26 -19.47 -15.69
CA PRO A 55 -5.17 -18.83 -16.64
C PRO A 55 -5.64 -17.45 -16.17
N GLU A 56 -6.02 -16.60 -17.13
CA GLU A 56 -6.62 -15.31 -16.81
C GLU A 56 -7.84 -15.49 -15.89
N TRP A 57 -8.06 -14.51 -15.02
CA TRP A 57 -9.27 -14.47 -14.23
C TRP A 57 -10.48 -14.33 -15.16
N PRO A 58 -11.60 -15.03 -14.86
CA PRO A 58 -12.84 -14.88 -15.62
C PRO A 58 -13.30 -13.43 -15.58
N GLU A 59 -14.08 -12.99 -16.59
CA GLU A 59 -14.54 -11.59 -16.66
C GLU A 59 -15.30 -11.16 -15.40
N ARG A 60 -15.98 -12.10 -14.74
CA ARG A 60 -16.71 -11.89 -13.50
C ARG A 60 -16.37 -13.00 -12.51
N LEU A 61 -16.17 -12.61 -11.25
CA LEU A 61 -15.93 -13.51 -10.14
C LEU A 61 -16.38 -12.87 -8.82
N SER A 62 -16.51 -13.68 -7.77
CA SER A 62 -16.78 -13.16 -6.44
C SER A 62 -15.52 -12.52 -5.85
N LEU A 63 -15.71 -11.62 -4.87
CA LEU A 63 -14.59 -11.04 -4.13
C LEU A 63 -13.80 -12.13 -3.36
N ALA A 64 -14.49 -13.16 -2.87
CA ALA A 64 -13.87 -14.27 -2.17
C ALA A 64 -12.92 -15.06 -3.10
N ASP A 65 -13.36 -15.34 -4.33
CA ASP A 65 -12.54 -16.04 -5.32
C ASP A 65 -11.34 -15.20 -5.77
N ALA A 66 -11.55 -13.89 -5.97
CA ALA A 66 -10.48 -12.97 -6.35
C ALA A 66 -9.39 -12.88 -5.27
N LEU A 67 -9.78 -12.70 -4.00
CA LEU A 67 -8.86 -12.70 -2.88
C LEU A 67 -8.18 -14.06 -2.69
N GLY A 68 -8.92 -15.16 -2.84
CA GLY A 68 -8.37 -16.52 -2.77
C GLY A 68 -7.25 -16.74 -3.80
N ARG A 69 -7.52 -16.43 -5.07
CA ARG A 69 -6.54 -16.53 -6.16
C ARG A 69 -5.32 -15.63 -5.94
N PHE A 70 -5.54 -14.40 -5.46
CA PHE A 70 -4.44 -13.50 -5.12
C PHE A 70 -3.58 -14.09 -3.98
N CYS A 71 -4.20 -14.61 -2.93
CA CYS A 71 -3.51 -15.23 -1.81
C CYS A 71 -2.70 -16.46 -2.21
N GLU A 72 -3.26 -17.31 -3.06
CA GLU A 72 -2.57 -18.48 -3.63
C GLU A 72 -1.33 -18.06 -4.43
N LEU A 73 -1.44 -16.99 -5.23
CA LEU A 73 -0.32 -16.46 -6.01
C LEU A 73 0.80 -15.92 -5.10
N CYS A 74 0.44 -15.11 -4.08
CA CYS A 74 1.39 -14.62 -3.09
C CYS A 74 2.10 -15.78 -2.37
N ALA A 75 1.35 -16.80 -1.94
CA ALA A 75 1.91 -17.98 -1.28
C ALA A 75 2.86 -18.74 -2.22
N ALA A 76 2.47 -18.95 -3.48
CA ALA A 76 3.29 -19.63 -4.48
C ALA A 76 4.61 -18.90 -4.76
N TRP A 77 4.64 -17.58 -4.58
CA TRP A 77 5.80 -16.71 -4.78
C TRP A 77 6.51 -16.33 -3.48
N LYS A 78 6.04 -16.86 -2.34
CA LYS A 78 6.54 -16.52 -0.99
C LYS A 78 6.55 -15.01 -0.72
N LEU A 79 5.57 -14.30 -1.27
CA LEU A 79 5.37 -12.87 -1.03
C LEU A 79 4.71 -12.67 0.35
N PRO A 80 5.13 -11.66 1.12
CA PRO A 80 4.49 -11.33 2.38
C PRO A 80 3.05 -10.87 2.13
N MET A 81 2.10 -11.42 2.89
CA MET A 81 0.70 -11.01 2.79
C MET A 81 0.50 -9.66 3.50
N PRO A 82 -0.06 -8.64 2.84
CA PRO A 82 -0.40 -7.39 3.51
C PRO A 82 -1.45 -7.60 4.60
N GLU A 83 -1.20 -7.12 5.82
CA GLU A 83 -2.17 -7.18 6.93
C GLU A 83 -3.47 -6.43 6.60
N THR A 84 -3.39 -5.42 5.73
CA THR A 84 -4.52 -4.63 5.20
C THR A 84 -5.57 -5.47 4.48
N LEU A 85 -5.24 -6.68 4.02
CA LEU A 85 -6.17 -7.58 3.33
C LEU A 85 -7.04 -8.42 4.27
N THR A 86 -6.83 -8.36 5.59
CA THR A 86 -7.64 -9.10 6.56
C THR A 86 -9.09 -8.61 6.62
N ALA A 87 -9.30 -7.29 6.57
CA ALA A 87 -10.63 -6.67 6.56
C ALA A 87 -11.46 -7.04 5.31
N PRO A 88 -10.94 -6.91 4.07
CA PRO A 88 -11.71 -7.31 2.89
C PRO A 88 -11.97 -8.82 2.83
N ALA A 89 -11.09 -9.67 3.38
CA ALA A 89 -11.36 -11.11 3.47
C ALA A 89 -12.58 -11.44 4.35
N GLY A 90 -12.73 -10.76 5.48
CA GLY A 90 -13.91 -10.91 6.35
C GLY A 90 -15.21 -10.45 5.67
N PHE A 91 -15.15 -9.37 4.90
CA PHE A 91 -16.29 -8.90 4.10
C PHE A 91 -16.63 -9.86 2.95
N ALA A 92 -15.61 -10.38 2.25
CA ALA A 92 -15.78 -11.30 1.13
C ALA A 92 -16.49 -12.60 1.54
N ALA A 93 -16.26 -13.09 2.76
CA ALA A 93 -16.94 -14.27 3.29
C ALA A 93 -18.47 -14.10 3.38
N GLN A 94 -18.96 -12.86 3.47
CA GLN A 94 -20.38 -12.55 3.64
C GLN A 94 -21.09 -12.22 2.33
N VAL A 95 -20.37 -12.01 1.23
CA VAL A 95 -20.94 -11.51 -0.02
C VAL A 95 -20.55 -12.39 -1.21
N GLN A 96 -21.55 -13.07 -1.77
CA GLN A 96 -21.41 -14.00 -2.91
C GLN A 96 -21.72 -13.35 -4.26
N ARG A 97 -21.79 -12.02 -4.32
CA ARG A 97 -22.05 -11.29 -5.56
C ARG A 97 -20.83 -11.40 -6.49
N GLU A 98 -21.07 -11.39 -7.79
CA GLU A 98 -20.01 -11.32 -8.79
C GLU A 98 -19.80 -9.90 -9.32
N TRP A 99 -18.54 -9.52 -9.47
CA TRP A 99 -18.11 -8.23 -10.00
C TRP A 99 -17.16 -8.39 -11.19
N PRO A 100 -17.05 -7.38 -12.06
CA PRO A 100 -16.06 -7.37 -13.13
C PRO A 100 -14.64 -7.51 -12.59
N ARG A 101 -13.80 -8.32 -13.26
CA ARG A 101 -12.40 -8.57 -12.86
C ARG A 101 -11.58 -7.31 -12.67
N ALA A 102 -11.78 -6.31 -13.55
CA ALA A 102 -11.05 -5.03 -13.49
C ALA A 102 -11.34 -4.29 -12.18
N LEU A 103 -12.61 -4.24 -11.76
CA LEU A 103 -13.00 -3.58 -10.51
C LEU A 103 -12.44 -4.31 -9.29
N LEU A 104 -12.39 -5.64 -9.31
CA LEU A 104 -11.81 -6.42 -8.22
C LEU A 104 -10.29 -6.25 -8.15
N ALA A 105 -9.61 -6.18 -9.29
CA ALA A 105 -8.18 -5.90 -9.35
C ALA A 105 -7.87 -4.51 -8.77
N ASP A 106 -8.59 -3.47 -9.20
CA ASP A 106 -8.47 -2.11 -8.66
C ASP A 106 -8.73 -2.06 -7.16
N PHE A 107 -9.76 -2.76 -6.70
CA PHE A 107 -10.08 -2.88 -5.28
C PHE A 107 -8.91 -3.50 -4.50
N ILE A 108 -8.38 -4.65 -4.93
CA ILE A 108 -7.26 -5.32 -4.27
C ILE A 108 -6.01 -4.42 -4.26
N MET A 109 -5.70 -3.77 -5.39
CA MET A 109 -4.58 -2.83 -5.49
C MET A 109 -4.68 -1.69 -4.47
N GLY A 110 -5.89 -1.19 -4.19
CA GLY A 110 -6.12 -0.14 -3.20
C GLY A 110 -5.76 -0.52 -1.75
N PHE A 111 -5.62 -1.81 -1.44
CA PHE A 111 -5.17 -2.29 -0.13
C PHE A 111 -3.69 -2.65 -0.09
N LEU A 112 -3.00 -2.66 -1.25
CA LEU A 112 -1.57 -2.87 -1.30
C LEU A 112 -0.84 -1.59 -0.85
N PRO A 113 0.30 -1.71 -0.18
CA PRO A 113 1.10 -0.54 0.18
C PRO A 113 1.61 0.16 -1.09
N GLU A 114 1.56 1.49 -1.12
CA GLU A 114 2.03 2.31 -2.27
C GLU A 114 3.53 2.09 -2.57
N THR A 115 4.29 1.72 -1.54
CA THR A 115 5.70 1.38 -1.64
C THR A 115 5.92 -0.01 -1.10
N ALA A 116 6.79 -0.80 -1.76
CA ALA A 116 7.23 -2.08 -1.21
C ALA A 116 7.73 -1.89 0.24
N PRO A 117 7.30 -2.74 1.18
CA PRO A 117 7.86 -2.69 2.53
C PRO A 117 9.38 -2.83 2.43
N ALA A 118 10.11 -2.01 3.19
CA ALA A 118 11.56 -2.13 3.25
C ALA A 118 11.94 -3.59 3.54
N GLU A 119 12.93 -4.11 2.80
CA GLU A 119 13.47 -5.45 3.03
C GLU A 119 13.98 -5.50 4.47
N GLU A 120 13.21 -6.19 5.30
CA GLU A 120 13.33 -6.29 6.75
C GLU A 120 13.10 -4.97 7.51
N PRO A 121 12.25 -4.96 8.57
CA PRO A 121 12.49 -3.99 9.62
C PRO A 121 13.90 -4.32 10.12
N VAL A 122 14.85 -3.39 9.97
CA VAL A 122 16.17 -3.51 10.62
C VAL A 122 15.87 -3.95 12.04
N ALA A 123 16.16 -5.22 12.33
CA ALA A 123 15.86 -5.79 13.62
C ALA A 123 16.52 -4.84 14.61
N ALA A 124 15.72 -4.22 15.48
CA ALA A 124 16.24 -3.52 16.63
C ALA A 124 16.99 -4.58 17.43
N HIS A 125 18.27 -4.77 17.09
CA HIS A 125 19.14 -5.72 17.71
C HIS A 125 19.29 -5.29 19.17
N GLY A 126 18.73 -6.09 20.07
CA GLY A 126 19.00 -6.01 21.50
C GLY A 126 18.16 -4.95 22.23
N GLY A 127 17.62 -5.36 23.37
CA GLY A 127 16.93 -4.47 24.29
C GLY A 127 17.76 -3.22 24.62
N PHE A 128 17.04 -2.12 24.82
CA PHE A 128 17.53 -0.75 24.94
C PHE A 128 17.83 -0.07 23.60
N ALA A 129 16.79 0.39 22.91
CA ALA A 129 16.97 1.40 21.87
C ALA A 129 17.35 2.73 22.56
N PRO A 130 18.60 3.23 22.43
CA PRO A 130 19.01 4.49 23.08
C PRO A 130 18.28 5.71 22.49
N VAL A 131 17.64 5.55 21.33
CA VAL A 131 16.86 6.57 20.64
C VAL A 131 15.51 5.97 20.26
N THR A 132 14.42 6.59 20.73
CA THR A 132 13.06 6.23 20.35
C THR A 132 12.56 7.18 19.28
N LEU A 133 12.27 6.66 18.09
CA LEU A 133 11.55 7.41 17.05
C LEU A 133 10.06 7.26 17.33
N THR A 134 9.39 8.38 17.58
CA THR A 134 7.96 8.39 17.90
C THR A 134 7.30 9.66 17.35
N THR A 135 5.98 9.71 17.40
CA THR A 135 5.20 10.90 17.06
C THR A 135 4.97 11.72 18.33
N ARG A 136 4.79 13.05 18.20
CA ARG A 136 4.51 13.94 19.35
C ARG A 136 3.38 13.40 20.25
N ARG A 137 2.28 12.92 19.66
CA ARG A 137 1.13 12.38 20.41
C ARG A 137 1.45 11.13 21.23
N ARG A 138 2.38 10.29 20.75
CA ARG A 138 2.82 9.07 21.46
C ARG A 138 3.94 9.36 22.46
N ALA A 139 4.65 10.48 22.30
CA ALA A 139 5.65 10.93 23.25
C ALA A 139 5.04 11.57 24.50
N GLU A 140 3.80 12.06 24.43
CA GLU A 140 3.08 12.64 25.56
C GLU A 140 2.91 11.64 26.72
N GLY A 141 3.11 12.13 27.96
CA GLY A 141 2.91 11.34 29.18
C GLY A 141 4.08 10.42 29.57
N ALA A 142 5.14 10.35 28.76
CA ALA A 142 6.38 9.66 29.11
C ALA A 142 7.48 10.66 29.51
N PRO A 143 8.31 10.34 30.52
CA PRO A 143 9.46 11.18 30.86
C PRO A 143 10.60 10.97 29.85
N TRP A 144 11.11 12.06 29.26
CA TRP A 144 12.21 12.04 28.30
C TRP A 144 13.41 12.81 28.85
N THR A 145 14.63 12.31 28.65
CA THR A 145 15.85 13.03 29.03
C THR A 145 16.26 14.07 27.97
N HIS A 146 16.14 13.72 26.70
CA HIS A 146 16.41 14.59 25.57
C HIS A 146 15.36 14.36 24.48
N LEU A 147 14.92 15.45 23.86
CA LEU A 147 13.93 15.43 22.79
C LEU A 147 14.49 16.21 21.60
N VAL A 148 14.40 15.62 20.42
CA VAL A 148 14.79 16.26 19.16
C VAL A 148 13.58 16.24 18.24
N ALA A 149 13.05 17.42 17.92
CA ALA A 149 11.98 17.54 16.94
C ALA A 149 12.57 17.56 15.53
N VAL A 150 12.06 16.69 14.65
CA VAL A 150 12.41 16.65 13.22
C VAL A 150 11.21 17.17 12.42
N HIS A 151 11.45 17.79 11.26
CA HIS A 151 10.39 18.36 10.39
C HIS A 151 9.55 19.46 11.07
N ALA A 152 10.15 20.24 11.97
CA ALA A 152 9.52 21.42 12.58
C ALA A 152 9.55 22.66 11.67
N ASN A 153 9.37 22.45 10.36
CA ASN A 153 9.45 23.51 9.35
C ASN A 153 8.07 24.17 9.11
N ALA A 154 8.09 25.46 8.75
CA ALA A 154 6.88 26.14 8.31
C ALA A 154 6.28 25.46 7.07
N GLY A 155 5.03 25.02 7.16
CA GLY A 155 4.33 24.29 6.09
C GLY A 155 4.31 22.77 6.29
N GLU A 156 5.22 22.21 7.08
CA GLU A 156 5.19 20.80 7.50
C GLU A 156 4.54 20.65 8.89
N TRP A 157 4.89 21.55 9.82
CA TRP A 157 4.38 21.54 11.20
C TRP A 157 3.99 22.96 11.70
N PRO A 158 2.89 23.11 12.45
CA PRO A 158 1.86 22.10 12.73
C PRO A 158 1.18 21.65 11.44
N GLN A 159 0.83 20.37 11.37
CA GLN A 159 0.28 19.80 10.15
C GLN A 159 -1.09 20.46 9.93
N ARG A 160 -1.19 21.35 8.94
CA ARG A 160 -2.47 21.79 8.43
C ARG A 160 -3.07 20.61 7.70
N ARG A 161 -3.77 19.73 8.43
CA ARG A 161 -4.59 18.70 7.80
C ARG A 161 -5.49 19.43 6.81
N ASP A 162 -5.45 19.00 5.56
CA ASP A 162 -6.45 19.39 4.58
C ASP A 162 -7.85 19.24 5.20
N ALA A 163 -8.76 20.12 4.80
CA ALA A 163 -10.14 20.06 5.26
C ALA A 163 -10.61 18.61 5.13
N ASN A 164 -11.00 17.99 6.26
CA ASN A 164 -11.64 16.68 6.31
C ASN A 164 -12.60 16.59 5.10
N PRO A 165 -12.45 15.57 4.24
CA PRO A 165 -13.19 15.50 2.97
C PRO A 165 -14.71 15.51 3.18
N TRP A 166 -15.17 15.19 4.38
CA TRP A 166 -16.58 15.18 4.75
C TRP A 166 -17.07 16.49 5.39
N LEU A 167 -16.22 17.27 6.04
CA LEU A 167 -16.60 18.49 6.77
C LEU A 167 -15.52 19.58 6.70
N ASN A 168 -15.86 20.69 6.08
CA ASN A 168 -15.03 21.89 6.07
C ASN A 168 -15.10 22.64 7.42
N ASP A 169 -14.16 23.57 7.64
CA ASP A 169 -14.05 24.28 8.92
C ASP A 169 -15.28 25.13 9.26
N ALA A 170 -15.99 25.67 8.26
CA ALA A 170 -17.23 26.41 8.46
C ALA A 170 -18.35 25.49 8.99
N GLN A 171 -18.49 24.30 8.41
CA GLN A 171 -19.45 23.28 8.87
C GLN A 171 -19.10 22.78 10.27
N ARG A 172 -17.82 22.60 10.60
CA ARG A 172 -17.39 22.22 11.95
C ARG A 172 -17.71 23.28 13.00
N THR A 173 -17.52 24.55 12.64
CA THR A 173 -17.84 25.69 13.51
C THR A 173 -19.35 25.76 13.76
N ALA A 174 -20.15 25.61 12.71
CA ALA A 174 -21.61 25.60 12.81
C ALA A 174 -22.13 24.42 13.64
N LEU A 175 -21.52 23.23 13.50
CA LEU A 175 -21.88 22.05 14.30
C LEU A 175 -21.50 22.24 15.78
N SER A 176 -20.30 22.75 16.05
CA SER A 176 -19.84 23.01 17.42
C SER A 176 -20.71 24.05 18.12
N ALA A 177 -21.19 25.06 17.40
CA ALA A 177 -22.10 26.08 17.94
C ALA A 177 -23.51 25.52 18.30
N LYS A 178 -23.93 24.43 17.66
CA LYS A 178 -25.21 23.76 17.93
C LYS A 178 -25.12 22.73 19.05
N GLY A 179 -23.91 22.29 19.40
CA GLY A 179 -23.67 21.30 20.45
C GLY A 179 -23.78 21.91 21.85
N ARG A 180 -24.44 21.21 22.77
CA ARG A 180 -24.40 21.56 24.21
C ARG A 180 -23.02 21.29 24.84
N PHE A 181 -22.21 20.44 24.20
CA PHE A 181 -20.86 20.07 24.60
C PHE A 181 -19.90 20.23 23.43
N SER A 182 -18.60 20.38 23.73
CA SER A 182 -17.55 20.36 22.70
C SER A 182 -17.54 19.01 21.99
N ILE A 183 -17.80 19.00 20.68
CA ILE A 183 -17.90 17.80 19.85
C ILE A 183 -16.49 17.31 19.42
N GLY A 184 -15.42 18.01 19.83
CA GLY A 184 -14.05 17.67 19.44
C GLY A 184 -13.76 17.86 17.94
N LEU A 185 -14.64 18.58 17.23
CA LEU A 185 -14.49 18.91 15.81
C LEU A 185 -13.69 20.20 15.66
N PHE A 186 -12.38 20.09 15.85
CA PHE A 186 -11.48 21.25 15.73
C PHE A 186 -11.41 21.74 14.28
N THR A 187 -11.37 23.06 14.11
CA THR A 187 -10.93 23.68 12.86
C THR A 187 -9.44 23.42 12.63
N SER A 188 -8.97 23.61 11.40
CA SER A 188 -7.54 23.48 11.09
C SER A 188 -6.66 24.35 12.00
N GLU A 189 -7.10 25.57 12.30
CA GLU A 189 -6.41 26.51 13.18
C GLU A 189 -6.40 26.06 14.65
N GLN A 190 -7.55 25.58 15.17
CA GLN A 190 -7.64 25.05 16.53
C GLN A 190 -6.76 23.81 16.72
N ALA A 191 -6.75 22.91 15.74
CA ALA A 191 -5.89 21.74 15.75
C ALA A 191 -4.40 22.14 15.74
N ALA A 192 -4.03 23.12 14.90
CA ALA A 192 -2.67 23.66 14.86
C ALA A 192 -2.26 24.32 16.18
N GLY A 193 -3.18 25.04 16.84
CA GLY A 193 -2.95 25.62 18.17
C GLY A 193 -2.71 24.56 19.24
N LEU A 194 -3.52 23.49 19.27
CA LEU A 194 -3.34 22.35 20.17
C LEU A 194 -2.02 21.61 19.92
N GLU A 195 -1.62 21.49 18.65
CA GLU A 195 -0.34 20.89 18.28
C GLU A 195 0.84 21.69 18.80
N LYS A 196 0.81 23.02 18.67
CA LYS A 196 1.83 23.91 19.22
C LYS A 196 1.88 23.85 20.74
N ALA A 197 0.72 23.95 21.41
CA ALA A 197 0.64 23.98 22.86
C ALA A 197 1.20 22.71 23.50
N GLY A 198 0.84 21.53 23.00
CA GLY A 198 1.37 20.31 23.58
C GLY A 198 2.77 19.94 23.12
N MET A 199 3.29 20.53 22.04
CA MET A 199 4.75 20.48 21.78
C MET A 199 5.48 21.31 22.84
N ALA A 200 5.01 22.52 23.15
CA ALA A 200 5.60 23.33 24.21
C ALA A 200 5.57 22.60 25.57
N ALA A 201 4.48 21.89 25.87
CA ALA A 201 4.37 21.09 27.10
C ALA A 201 5.32 19.87 27.13
N LEU A 202 5.71 19.33 25.97
CA LEU A 202 6.65 18.21 25.89
C LEU A 202 8.10 18.65 26.18
N PHE A 203 8.42 19.91 25.87
CA PHE A 203 9.75 20.52 26.04
C PHE A 203 9.87 21.41 27.29
N ALA A 204 8.81 21.54 28.08
CA ALA A 204 8.77 22.32 29.33
C ALA A 204 9.32 21.49 30.51
#